data_AF-A0A915AKS4-F1
#
_entry.id   AF-A0A915AKS4-F1
#
_cell.length_a   1.000
_cell.length_b   1.000
_cell.length_c   1.000
_cell.angle_alpha   90.00
_cell.angle_beta   90.00
_cell.angle_gamma   90.00
#
_symmetry.space_group_name_H-M   'P 1'
#
loop_
_entity.id
_entity.type
_entity.pdbx_description
1 polymer ?
#
loop_
_entity_poly.entity_id
_entity_poly.type
_entity_poly.pdbx_seq_one_letter_code
_entity_poly.pdbx_strand_id
1 'polypeptide(L)'
;MSVDLLKICDPLAYYSQFLFESVYPDGRSIGSFRPISLQMGVTQSAAGSCVSRQGGAMVTARIEPFLAVRSDDSIIVPHIDAAPVIPQRVVEDAEVLLRQLIEEEAFFKRDQLVTANGRLMWILHLHIAILNVDGCLLDTLVTCATGAFLDLQLPRVNVDLDEDITVDINEALLSEHSEHISLADLPVLSTFIVLDAHTPNKVGH
;
A
#
# COMPACT_ATOMS: atom_id res chain seq x y z
N MET A 1 9.88 32.31 -24.14
CA MET A 1 9.89 31.80 -22.74
C MET A 1 10.53 30.43 -22.77
N SER A 2 11.37 30.08 -21.78
CA SER A 2 11.83 28.69 -21.67
C SER A 2 10.64 27.79 -21.39
N VAL A 3 10.71 26.53 -21.85
CA VAL A 3 9.66 25.53 -21.65
C VAL A 3 9.34 25.36 -20.15
N ASP A 4 10.37 25.42 -19.31
CA ASP A 4 10.24 25.33 -17.86
C ASP A 4 9.50 26.51 -17.24
N LEU A 5 9.64 27.72 -17.80
CA LEU A 5 8.91 28.90 -17.33
C LEU A 5 7.41 28.78 -17.63
N LEU A 6 7.04 28.25 -18.80
CA LEU A 6 5.63 28.06 -19.15
C LEU A 6 4.97 27.02 -18.23
N LYS A 7 5.68 25.94 -17.89
CA LYS A 7 5.21 24.93 -16.94
C LYS A 7 4.87 25.51 -15.56
N ILE A 8 5.59 26.54 -15.13
CA ILE A 8 5.37 27.21 -13.84
C ILE A 8 4.30 28.30 -13.96
N CYS A 9 4.36 29.13 -15.00
CA CYS A 9 3.48 30.29 -15.15
C CYS A 9 2.07 29.95 -15.65
N ASP A 10 1.94 28.94 -16.52
CA ASP A 10 0.66 28.46 -17.05
C ASP A 10 0.70 26.94 -17.25
N PRO A 11 0.58 26.15 -16.16
CA PRO A 11 0.64 24.70 -16.23
C PRO A 11 -0.46 24.12 -17.14
N LEU A 12 -1.66 24.71 -17.13
CA LEU A 12 -2.77 24.23 -17.95
C LEU A 12 -2.46 24.37 -19.44
N ALA A 13 -2.01 25.54 -19.90
CA ALA A 13 -1.63 25.72 -21.30
C ALA A 13 -0.47 24.80 -21.69
N TYR A 14 0.50 24.60 -20.78
CA TYR A 14 1.62 23.70 -21.00
C TYR A 14 1.16 22.25 -21.21
N TYR A 15 0.43 21.66 -20.25
CA TYR A 15 0.02 20.26 -20.33
C TYR A 15 -1.06 20.01 -21.39
N SER A 16 -1.95 20.97 -21.65
CA SER A 16 -3.05 20.79 -22.61
C SER A 16 -2.55 20.49 -24.03
N GLN A 17 -1.42 21.06 -24.44
CA GLN A 17 -0.83 20.79 -25.76
C GLN A 17 -0.44 19.31 -25.90
N PHE A 18 0.26 18.76 -24.90
CA PHE A 18 0.66 17.34 -24.91
C PHE A 18 -0.55 16.40 -24.81
N LEU A 19 -1.50 16.71 -23.93
CA LEU A 19 -2.68 15.88 -23.70
C LEU A 19 -3.61 15.83 -24.92
N PHE A 20 -3.68 16.90 -25.73
CA PHE A 20 -4.41 16.89 -27.00
C PHE A 20 -3.81 15.90 -28.01
N GLU A 21 -2.50 15.71 -27.96
CA GLU A 21 -1.78 14.69 -28.75
C GLU A 21 -1.76 13.31 -28.08
N SER A 22 -2.48 13.13 -26.95
CA SER A 22 -2.55 11.88 -26.19
C SER A 22 -1.18 11.38 -25.68
N VAL A 23 -0.29 12.33 -25.35
CA VAL A 23 1.07 12.08 -24.86
C VAL A 23 1.33 12.93 -23.60
N TYR A 24 2.19 12.44 -22.71
CA TYR A 24 2.71 13.20 -21.56
C TYR A 24 4.00 13.94 -21.94
N PRO A 25 4.41 14.99 -21.21
CA PRO A 25 5.64 15.74 -21.52
C PRO A 25 6.94 14.91 -21.48
N ASP A 26 6.93 13.74 -20.84
CA ASP A 26 8.04 12.78 -20.83
C ASP A 26 8.01 11.79 -22.01
N GLY A 27 7.10 11.99 -22.98
CA GLY A 27 6.97 11.19 -24.20
C GLY A 27 6.12 9.92 -24.05
N ARG A 28 5.60 9.63 -22.85
CA ARG A 28 4.74 8.46 -22.59
C ARG A 28 3.33 8.67 -23.15
N SER A 29 2.66 7.61 -23.60
CA SER A 29 1.24 7.67 -23.95
C SER A 29 0.39 7.91 -22.71
N ILE A 30 -0.74 8.62 -22.84
CA ILE A 30 -1.69 8.83 -21.73
C ILE A 30 -2.23 7.52 -21.13
N GLY A 31 -2.23 6.41 -21.89
CA GLY A 31 -2.63 5.09 -21.40
C GLY A 31 -1.52 4.32 -20.68
N SER A 32 -0.32 4.89 -20.54
CA SER A 32 0.84 4.19 -19.95
C SER A 32 1.19 4.72 -18.56
N PHE A 33 1.40 3.80 -17.63
CA PHE A 33 1.91 4.13 -16.29
C PHE A 33 3.37 4.61 -16.35
N ARG A 34 3.79 5.31 -15.29
CA ARG A 34 5.23 5.51 -15.06
C ARG A 34 5.87 4.17 -14.68
N PRO A 35 7.19 4.00 -14.86
CA PRO A 35 7.88 2.79 -14.44
C PRO A 35 7.57 2.45 -12.98
N ILE A 36 7.22 1.19 -12.73
CA ILE A 36 6.94 0.64 -11.41
C ILE A 36 8.12 -0.26 -11.04
N SER A 37 8.64 -0.10 -9.82
CA SER A 37 9.62 -1.02 -9.23
C SER A 37 9.12 -1.49 -7.87
N LEU A 38 9.16 -2.80 -7.66
CA LEU A 38 8.75 -3.45 -6.41
C LEU A 38 9.89 -4.33 -5.93
N GLN A 39 10.26 -4.19 -4.66
CA GLN A 39 11.25 -5.05 -4.02
C GLN A 39 10.67 -5.54 -2.68
N MET A 40 10.53 -6.85 -2.54
CA MET A 40 10.06 -7.52 -1.32
C MET A 40 11.26 -7.98 -0.47
N GLY A 41 11.07 -8.24 0.82
CA GLY A 41 12.12 -8.79 1.69
C GLY A 41 13.25 -7.81 1.98
N VAL A 42 12.97 -6.50 1.98
CA VAL A 42 13.99 -5.45 2.12
C VAL A 42 14.45 -5.29 3.57
N THR A 43 13.59 -5.59 4.55
CA THR A 43 13.90 -5.53 5.98
C THR A 43 13.91 -6.94 6.57
N GLN A 44 15.10 -7.50 6.78
CA GLN A 44 15.28 -8.89 7.24
C GLN A 44 14.67 -9.18 8.62
N SER A 45 14.55 -8.17 9.48
CA SER A 45 14.00 -8.34 10.83
C SER A 45 12.47 -8.25 10.88
N ALA A 46 11.82 -7.85 9.78
CA ALA A 46 10.37 -7.75 9.70
C ALA A 46 9.79 -9.08 9.21
N ALA A 47 8.57 -9.40 9.64
CA ALA A 47 7.91 -10.64 9.19
C ALA A 47 7.52 -10.58 7.72
N GLY A 48 7.29 -9.38 7.19
CA GLY A 48 7.13 -9.10 5.77
C GLY A 48 7.49 -7.65 5.49
N SER A 49 8.09 -7.36 4.34
CA SER A 49 8.53 -6.02 4.01
C SER A 49 8.58 -5.76 2.52
N CYS A 50 8.44 -4.49 2.15
CA CYS A 50 8.49 -4.09 0.76
C CYS A 50 8.92 -2.63 0.60
N VAL A 51 9.57 -2.34 -0.53
CA VAL A 51 9.77 -1.00 -1.05
C VAL A 51 9.17 -0.95 -2.46
N SER A 52 8.34 0.05 -2.70
CA SER A 52 7.76 0.29 -4.02
C SER A 52 8.06 1.71 -4.50
N ARG A 53 8.22 1.85 -5.81
CA ARG A 53 8.20 3.13 -6.50
C ARG A 53 7.32 3.04 -7.73
N GLN A 54 6.60 4.12 -8.01
CA GLN A 54 5.88 4.30 -9.26
C GLN A 54 6.12 5.73 -9.75
N GLY A 55 6.95 5.86 -10.78
CA GLY A 55 7.50 7.16 -11.16
C GLY A 55 8.32 7.76 -10.02
N GLY A 56 7.94 8.96 -9.55
CA GLY A 56 8.62 9.61 -8.44
C GLY A 56 8.06 9.27 -7.05
N ALA A 57 6.86 8.67 -6.93
CA ALA A 57 6.34 8.25 -5.63
C ALA A 57 7.15 7.07 -5.07
N MET A 58 7.38 7.08 -3.76
CA MET A 58 8.11 6.04 -3.04
C MET A 58 7.47 5.76 -1.70
N VAL A 59 7.18 4.49 -1.45
CA VAL A 59 6.60 4.00 -0.21
C VAL A 59 7.38 2.77 0.24
N THR A 60 7.58 2.63 1.55
CA THR A 60 8.08 1.40 2.16
C THR A 60 7.06 0.86 3.14
N ALA A 61 6.96 -0.46 3.24
CA ALA A 61 6.08 -1.14 4.18
C ALA A 61 6.87 -2.21 4.93
N ARG A 62 6.57 -2.37 6.22
CA ARG A 62 7.06 -3.48 7.05
C ARG A 62 5.92 -3.96 7.95
N ILE A 63 5.93 -5.24 8.26
CA ILE A 63 4.90 -5.89 9.06
C ILE A 63 5.52 -6.40 10.35
N GLU A 64 4.90 -6.00 11.46
CA GLU A 64 5.21 -6.50 12.79
C GLU A 64 4.00 -7.33 13.29
N PRO A 65 4.16 -8.66 13.45
CA PRO A 65 3.06 -9.51 13.87
C PRO A 65 2.98 -9.60 15.39
N PHE A 66 1.76 -9.54 15.92
CA PHE A 66 1.44 -9.75 17.33
C PHE A 66 0.47 -10.89 17.49
N LEU A 67 0.68 -11.70 18.52
CA LEU A 67 -0.23 -12.78 18.87
C LEU A 67 -1.27 -12.27 19.86
N ALA A 68 -2.54 -12.53 19.59
CA ALA A 68 -3.64 -12.13 20.44
C ALA A 68 -4.65 -13.27 20.64
N VAL A 69 -5.45 -13.19 21.71
CA VAL A 69 -6.65 -14.02 21.83
C VAL A 69 -7.58 -13.68 20.68
N ARG A 70 -8.21 -14.71 20.10
CA ARG A 70 -9.15 -14.50 19.00
C ARG A 70 -10.23 -13.49 19.40
N SER A 71 -10.34 -12.41 18.65
CA SER A 71 -11.36 -11.37 18.81
C SER A 71 -11.99 -11.00 17.47
N ASP A 72 -13.03 -10.16 17.53
CA ASP A 72 -13.68 -9.62 16.36
C ASP A 72 -13.09 -8.28 15.87
N ASP A 73 -11.93 -7.89 16.40
CA ASP A 73 -11.25 -6.65 16.02
C ASP A 73 -10.57 -6.76 14.65
N SER A 74 -10.06 -5.61 14.15
CA SER A 74 -9.30 -5.58 12.89
C SER A 74 -8.04 -6.43 12.98
N ILE A 75 -7.81 -7.27 11.97
CA ILE A 75 -6.64 -8.16 11.89
C ILE A 75 -5.40 -7.44 11.36
N ILE A 76 -5.58 -6.27 10.72
CA ILE A 76 -4.50 -5.41 10.26
C ILE A 76 -4.66 -4.04 10.92
N VAL A 77 -3.58 -3.54 11.51
CA VAL A 77 -3.51 -2.21 12.13
C VAL A 77 -2.53 -1.36 11.32
N PRO A 78 -3.00 -0.43 10.48
CA PRO A 78 -2.12 0.41 9.68
C PRO A 78 -1.54 1.56 10.49
N HIS A 79 -0.24 1.79 10.36
CA HIS A 79 0.48 2.94 10.89
C HIS A 79 1.17 3.63 9.72
N ILE A 80 0.79 4.88 9.42
CA ILE A 80 1.36 5.63 8.30
C ILE A 80 2.18 6.80 8.83
N ASP A 81 3.46 6.80 8.50
CA ASP A 81 4.37 7.92 8.68
C ASP A 81 4.74 8.52 7.33
N ALA A 82 4.97 9.83 7.28
CA ALA A 82 5.33 10.53 6.05
C ALA A 82 6.49 11.50 6.28
N ALA A 83 7.32 11.70 5.25
CA ALA A 83 8.34 12.75 5.28
C ALA A 83 7.68 14.13 5.52
N PRO A 84 8.29 15.04 6.31
CA PRO A 84 7.66 16.29 6.72
C PRO A 84 7.23 17.24 5.59
N VAL A 85 7.79 17.07 4.39
CA VAL A 85 7.45 17.85 3.19
C VAL A 85 6.12 17.42 2.56
N ILE A 86 5.63 16.24 2.92
CA ILE A 86 4.40 15.67 2.34
C ILE A 86 3.18 16.31 3.02
N PRO A 87 2.21 16.85 2.25
CA PRO A 87 1.03 17.46 2.83
C PRO A 87 0.19 16.47 3.64
N GLN A 88 -0.26 16.87 4.83
CA GLN A 88 -1.06 16.03 5.72
C GLN A 88 -2.29 15.41 5.06
N ARG A 89 -3.00 16.18 4.22
CA ARG A 89 -4.16 15.71 3.47
C ARG A 89 -3.88 14.46 2.62
N VAL A 90 -2.69 14.39 2.04
CA VAL A 90 -2.27 13.25 1.21
C VAL A 90 -2.08 11.99 2.06
N VAL A 91 -1.63 12.16 3.31
CA VAL A 91 -1.51 11.09 4.30
C VAL A 91 -2.89 10.63 4.76
N GLU A 92 -3.80 11.58 5.04
CA GLU A 92 -5.19 11.28 5.41
C GLU A 92 -5.92 10.47 4.30
N ASP A 93 -5.77 10.87 3.04
CA ASP A 93 -6.34 10.15 1.90
C ASP A 93 -5.79 8.70 1.80
N ALA A 94 -4.48 8.52 2.05
CA ALA A 94 -3.83 7.21 2.10
C ALA A 94 -4.36 6.34 3.26
N GLU A 95 -4.54 6.92 4.43
CA GLU A 95 -5.11 6.23 5.59
C GLU A 95 -6.55 5.81 5.37
N VAL A 96 -7.38 6.67 4.79
CA VAL A 96 -8.79 6.35 4.48
C VAL A 96 -8.87 5.19 3.50
N LEU A 97 -8.11 5.24 2.39
CA LEU A 97 -8.09 4.17 1.41
C LEU A 97 -7.64 2.83 2.02
N LEU A 98 -6.56 2.85 2.80
CA LEU A 98 -6.02 1.63 3.39
C LEU A 98 -6.99 1.02 4.42
N ARG A 99 -7.65 1.86 5.23
CA ARG A 99 -8.69 1.40 6.15
C ARG A 99 -9.85 0.76 5.40
N GLN A 100 -10.33 1.35 4.31
CA GLN A 100 -11.39 0.76 3.48
C GLN A 100 -10.99 -0.63 2.94
N LEU A 101 -9.79 -0.77 2.38
CA LEU A 101 -9.31 -2.07 1.88
C LEU A 101 -9.19 -3.13 2.99
N ILE A 102 -8.81 -2.72 4.21
CA ILE A 102 -8.74 -3.62 5.36
C ILE A 102 -10.13 -4.04 5.82
N GLU A 103 -11.08 -3.10 5.93
CA GLU A 103 -12.47 -3.35 6.30
C GLU A 103 -13.20 -4.26 5.30
N GLU A 104 -12.84 -4.17 4.02
CA GLU A 104 -13.34 -5.03 2.95
C GLU A 104 -12.62 -6.39 2.87
N GLU A 105 -11.71 -6.70 3.80
CA GLU A 105 -10.90 -7.93 3.83
C GLU A 105 -10.11 -8.17 2.52
N ALA A 106 -9.68 -7.10 1.84
CA ALA A 106 -9.05 -7.19 0.51
C ALA A 106 -7.68 -7.90 0.51
N PHE A 107 -7.04 -8.03 1.68
CA PHE A 107 -5.72 -8.69 1.81
C PHE A 107 -5.83 -10.09 2.42
N PHE A 108 -6.49 -10.20 3.58
CA PHE A 108 -6.65 -11.45 4.29
C PHE A 108 -8.07 -11.56 4.83
N LYS A 109 -8.61 -12.78 4.78
CA LYS A 109 -9.77 -13.15 5.58
C LYS A 109 -9.30 -13.47 7.00
N ARG A 110 -10.13 -13.17 7.99
CA ARG A 110 -9.81 -13.41 9.41
C ARG A 110 -9.33 -14.84 9.67
N ASP A 111 -10.00 -15.84 9.10
CA ASP A 111 -9.69 -17.26 9.30
C ASP A 111 -8.27 -17.66 8.84
N GLN A 112 -7.64 -16.90 7.93
CA GLN A 112 -6.28 -17.18 7.46
C GLN A 112 -5.21 -16.83 8.51
N LEU A 113 -5.53 -15.95 9.46
CA LEU A 113 -4.62 -15.49 10.51
C LEU A 113 -4.92 -16.15 11.87
N VAL A 114 -5.94 -17.00 11.93
CA VAL A 114 -6.27 -17.79 13.12
C VAL A 114 -5.28 -18.95 13.26
N THR A 115 -4.81 -19.19 14.49
CA THR A 115 -3.80 -20.20 14.81
C THR A 115 -4.14 -20.90 16.14
N ALA A 116 -3.27 -21.80 16.61
CA ALA A 116 -3.44 -22.52 17.87
C ALA A 116 -4.84 -23.16 18.04
N ASN A 117 -5.29 -23.90 17.03
CA ASN A 117 -6.60 -24.56 16.98
C ASN A 117 -7.79 -23.60 17.16
N GLY A 118 -7.70 -22.37 16.68
CA GLY A 118 -8.81 -21.42 16.73
C GLY A 118 -8.82 -20.50 17.95
N ARG A 119 -7.85 -20.65 18.86
CA ARG A 119 -7.81 -19.93 20.14
C ARG A 119 -7.08 -18.59 20.05
N LEU A 120 -6.07 -18.52 19.20
CA LEU A 120 -5.25 -17.34 19.00
C LEU A 120 -5.35 -16.86 17.55
N MET A 121 -4.98 -15.60 17.33
CA MET A 121 -4.90 -15.02 16.00
C MET A 121 -3.72 -14.05 15.91
N TRP A 122 -3.20 -13.91 14.69
CA TRP A 122 -2.21 -12.90 14.37
C TRP A 122 -2.88 -11.55 14.09
N ILE A 123 -2.40 -10.51 14.75
CA ILE A 123 -2.68 -9.11 14.45
C ILE A 123 -1.45 -8.54 13.74
N LEU A 124 -1.64 -7.99 12.56
CA LEU A 124 -0.56 -7.50 11.70
C LEU A 124 -0.48 -5.97 11.80
N HIS A 125 0.55 -5.47 12.47
CA HIS A 125 0.85 -4.05 12.46
C HIS A 125 1.57 -3.71 11.15
N LEU A 126 0.87 -3.05 10.23
CA LEU A 126 1.40 -2.63 8.94
C LEU A 126 1.96 -1.22 9.07
N HIS A 127 3.28 -1.11 9.17
CA HIS A 127 3.98 0.17 9.22
C HIS A 127 4.37 0.61 7.82
N ILE A 128 3.89 1.79 7.42
CA ILE A 128 4.11 2.39 6.12
C ILE A 128 4.87 3.68 6.30
N ALA A 129 5.92 3.89 5.50
CA ALA A 129 6.61 5.17 5.40
C ALA A 129 6.47 5.72 3.98
N ILE A 130 5.86 6.89 3.85
CA ILE A 130 5.78 7.62 2.58
C ILE A 130 7.01 8.52 2.49
N LEU A 131 7.92 8.18 1.58
CA LEU A 131 9.23 8.82 1.47
C LEU A 131 9.25 9.93 0.42
N ASN A 132 8.48 9.77 -0.66
CA ASN A 132 8.32 10.82 -1.66
C ASN A 132 6.96 10.73 -2.33
N VAL A 133 6.43 11.89 -2.72
CA VAL A 133 5.19 11.99 -3.49
C VAL A 133 5.47 12.80 -4.74
N ASP A 134 5.16 12.19 -5.89
CA ASP A 134 5.25 12.83 -7.20
C ASP A 134 4.08 12.35 -8.07
N GLY A 135 2.87 12.24 -7.51
CA GLY A 135 1.70 11.61 -8.15
C GLY A 135 1.69 10.07 -8.03
N CYS A 136 0.55 9.43 -8.31
CA CYS A 136 0.33 7.97 -8.17
C CYS A 136 0.66 7.40 -6.76
N LEU A 137 0.55 8.22 -5.70
CA LEU A 137 0.87 7.76 -4.34
C LEU A 137 0.00 6.56 -3.93
N LEU A 138 -1.32 6.67 -4.12
CA LEU A 138 -2.26 5.62 -3.69
C LEU A 138 -1.97 4.30 -4.41
N ASP A 139 -1.65 4.35 -5.71
CA ASP A 139 -1.26 3.18 -6.50
C ASP A 139 0.00 2.54 -5.92
N THR A 140 1.01 3.36 -5.60
CA THR A 140 2.28 2.95 -4.99
C THR A 140 2.04 2.34 -3.60
N LEU A 141 1.18 2.97 -2.79
CA LEU A 141 0.84 2.55 -1.43
C LEU A 141 0.23 1.14 -1.41
N VAL A 142 -0.82 0.91 -2.21
CA VAL A 142 -1.51 -0.39 -2.29
C VAL A 142 -0.57 -1.46 -2.84
N THR A 143 0.23 -1.11 -3.85
CA THR A 143 1.27 -2.00 -4.40
C THR A 143 2.31 -2.37 -3.34
N CYS A 144 2.73 -1.42 -2.50
CA CYS A 144 3.68 -1.64 -1.41
C CYS A 144 3.12 -2.54 -0.32
N ALA A 145 1.89 -2.28 0.13
CA ALA A 145 1.22 -3.08 1.15
C ALA A 145 1.04 -4.52 0.68
N THR A 146 0.54 -4.70 -0.55
CA THR A 146 0.39 -6.02 -1.17
C THR A 146 1.72 -6.76 -1.28
N GLY A 147 2.79 -6.07 -1.70
CA GLY A 147 4.14 -6.65 -1.75
C GLY A 147 4.66 -7.07 -0.37
N ALA A 148 4.42 -6.27 0.67
CA ALA A 148 4.83 -6.63 2.03
C ALA A 148 4.06 -7.84 2.56
N PHE A 149 2.77 -7.94 2.23
CA PHE A 149 1.97 -9.10 2.61
C PHE A 149 2.30 -10.37 1.82
N LEU A 150 2.73 -10.26 0.56
CA LEU A 150 3.26 -11.39 -0.19
C LEU A 150 4.58 -11.92 0.41
N ASP A 151 5.40 -11.03 0.95
CA ASP A 151 6.63 -11.35 1.67
C ASP A 151 6.38 -11.89 3.08
N LEU A 152 5.17 -11.74 3.63
CA LEU A 152 4.85 -12.07 5.01
C LEU A 152 5.07 -13.57 5.30
N GLN A 153 5.89 -13.84 6.30
CA GLN A 153 6.11 -15.16 6.87
C GLN A 153 5.80 -15.15 8.36
N LEU A 154 4.91 -16.04 8.80
CA LEU A 154 4.57 -16.21 10.22
C LEU A 154 4.96 -17.61 10.70
N PRO A 155 5.49 -17.73 11.93
CA PRO A 155 5.69 -19.04 12.54
C PRO A 155 4.35 -19.69 12.88
N ARG A 156 4.33 -21.02 12.91
CA ARG A 156 3.20 -21.77 13.47
C ARG A 156 3.20 -21.61 14.98
N VAL A 157 2.00 -21.48 15.55
CA VAL A 157 1.80 -21.37 16.99
C VAL A 157 1.20 -22.67 17.51
N ASN A 158 1.90 -23.30 18.44
CA ASN A 158 1.42 -24.46 19.17
C ASN A 158 1.11 -24.07 20.61
N VAL A 159 0.04 -24.63 21.16
CA VAL A 159 -0.35 -24.42 22.56
C VAL A 159 -0.56 -25.79 23.17
N ASP A 160 0.28 -26.13 24.15
CA ASP A 160 0.32 -27.43 24.82
C ASP A 160 -0.64 -27.43 26.02
N LEU A 161 -1.90 -27.09 25.75
CA LEU A 161 -2.96 -27.01 26.76
C LEU A 161 -4.21 -27.74 26.25
N ASP A 162 -4.85 -28.49 27.15
CA ASP A 162 -6.17 -29.10 26.94
C ASP A 162 -7.18 -28.07 26.40
N GLU A 163 -8.14 -28.53 25.60
CA GLU A 163 -9.09 -27.67 24.88
C GLU A 163 -9.93 -26.76 25.80
N ASP A 164 -10.15 -27.18 27.05
CA ASP A 164 -11.00 -26.50 28.04
C ASP A 164 -10.29 -25.37 28.82
N ILE A 165 -8.99 -25.16 28.60
CA ILE A 165 -8.19 -24.16 29.33
C ILE A 165 -8.07 -22.87 28.50
N THR A 166 -8.35 -21.73 29.14
CA THR A 166 -8.07 -20.40 28.57
C THR A 166 -6.58 -20.25 28.28
N VAL A 167 -6.24 -19.95 27.03
CA VAL A 167 -4.84 -19.84 26.59
C VAL A 167 -4.21 -18.56 27.13
N ASP A 168 -3.11 -18.70 27.87
CA ASP A 168 -2.18 -17.59 28.11
C ASP A 168 -1.26 -17.45 26.89
N ILE A 169 -1.23 -16.26 26.29
CA ILE A 169 -0.39 -15.95 25.12
C ILE A 169 1.10 -16.17 25.46
N ASN A 170 1.49 -15.97 26.72
CA ASN A 170 2.88 -16.15 27.16
C ASN A 170 3.34 -17.61 27.17
N GLU A 171 2.40 -18.56 27.16
CA GLU A 171 2.68 -20.00 27.10
C GLU A 171 2.69 -20.54 25.66
N ALA A 172 2.41 -19.68 24.67
CA ALA A 172 2.40 -20.08 23.27
C ALA A 172 3.83 -20.38 22.77
N LEU A 173 4.00 -21.57 22.17
CA LEU A 173 5.27 -22.01 21.59
C LEU A 173 5.26 -21.70 20.10
N LEU A 174 6.21 -20.87 19.67
CA LEU A 174 6.44 -20.53 18.28
C LEU A 174 7.36 -21.57 17.62
N SER A 175 7.00 -22.03 16.43
CA SER A 175 7.88 -22.90 15.66
C SER A 175 9.12 -22.17 15.13
N GLU A 176 10.22 -22.89 14.95
CA GLU A 176 11.44 -22.35 14.32
C GLU A 176 11.26 -22.06 12.83
N HIS A 177 10.29 -22.70 12.19
CA HIS A 177 9.96 -22.50 10.78
C HIS A 177 8.80 -21.51 10.63
N SER A 178 8.96 -20.54 9.72
CA SER A 178 7.92 -19.63 9.30
C SER A 178 7.41 -19.99 7.92
N GLU A 179 6.12 -19.74 7.68
CA GLU A 179 5.45 -20.06 6.42
C GLU A 179 4.79 -18.80 5.85
N HIS A 180 4.77 -18.72 4.52
CA HIS A 180 4.04 -17.66 3.83
C HIS A 180 2.53 -17.83 4.02
N ILE A 181 1.85 -16.72 4.26
CA ILE A 181 0.39 -16.71 4.30
C ILE A 181 -0.15 -16.30 2.94
N SER A 182 -1.05 -17.12 2.39
CA SER A 182 -1.69 -16.80 1.13
C SER A 182 -2.64 -15.62 1.29
N LEU A 183 -2.50 -14.61 0.45
CA LEU A 183 -3.47 -13.53 0.36
C LEU A 183 -4.85 -14.06 -0.05
N ALA A 184 -5.90 -13.41 0.46
CA ALA A 184 -7.28 -13.64 0.02
C ALA A 184 -7.47 -13.14 -1.42
N ASP A 185 -6.97 -11.93 -1.70
CA ASP A 185 -6.98 -11.28 -3.00
C ASP A 185 -5.70 -10.44 -3.21
N LEU A 186 -5.48 -10.00 -4.44
CA LEU A 186 -4.33 -9.19 -4.85
C LEU A 186 -4.82 -7.82 -5.32
N PRO A 187 -5.13 -6.88 -4.40
CA PRO A 187 -5.66 -5.58 -4.79
C PRO A 187 -4.63 -4.79 -5.60
N VAL A 188 -5.08 -4.27 -6.74
CA VAL A 188 -4.29 -3.36 -7.58
C VAL A 188 -5.10 -2.09 -7.78
N LEU A 189 -4.49 -0.95 -7.50
CA LEU A 189 -5.11 0.36 -7.66
C LEU A 189 -4.63 1.03 -8.94
N SER A 190 -5.51 1.79 -9.58
CA SER A 190 -5.18 2.66 -10.71
C SER A 190 -5.87 4.00 -10.54
N THR A 191 -5.08 5.07 -10.44
CA THR A 191 -5.58 6.43 -10.30
C THR A 191 -5.69 7.13 -11.65
N PHE A 192 -6.84 7.75 -11.91
CA PHE A 192 -7.09 8.53 -13.14
C PHE A 192 -7.31 10.00 -12.80
N ILE A 193 -6.79 10.89 -13.64
CA ILE A 193 -7.06 12.33 -13.58
C ILE A 193 -8.04 12.67 -14.71
N VAL A 194 -9.15 13.29 -14.36
CA VAL A 194 -10.13 13.80 -15.32
C VAL A 194 -9.85 15.29 -15.51
N LEU A 195 -9.53 15.67 -16.74
CA LEU A 195 -9.31 17.06 -17.14
C LEU A 195 -10.35 17.48 -18.16
N ASP A 196 -11.07 18.57 -17.89
CA ASP A 196 -11.95 19.19 -18.87
C ASP A 196 -11.11 20.07 -19.81
N ALA A 197 -10.74 19.52 -20.97
CA ALA A 197 -9.96 20.25 -21.95
C ALA A 197 -10.89 21.19 -22.74
N HIS A 198 -11.01 22.44 -22.31
CA HIS A 198 -11.62 23.47 -23.16
C HIS A 198 -10.82 23.61 -24.46
N THR A 199 -11.41 23.19 -25.57
CA THR A 199 -10.88 23.51 -26.89
C THR A 199 -10.85 25.02 -27.04
N PRO A 200 -9.70 25.66 -27.33
CA PRO A 200 -9.70 27.05 -27.71
C PRO A 200 -10.63 27.19 -28.93
N ASN A 201 -11.67 28.03 -28.81
CA ASN A 201 -12.57 28.34 -29.92
C ASN A 201 -11.71 28.58 -31.16
N LYS A 202 -11.94 27.80 -32.22
CA LYS A 202 -11.41 28.13 -33.55
C LYS A 202 -11.94 29.52 -33.86
N VAL A 203 -11.10 30.54 -33.71
CA VAL A 203 -11.40 31.88 -34.18
C VAL A 203 -11.54 31.73 -35.69
N GLY A 204 -12.80 31.82 -36.16
CA GLY A 204 -13.12 31.72 -37.58
C GLY A 204 -12.31 32.74 -38.36
N HIS A 205 -11.58 32.25 -39.36
CA HIS A 205 -11.04 33.07 -40.44
C HIS A 205 -12.17 33.59 -41.33
#